data_AF-A0A944C3S0-F1
#
_entry.id   AF-A0A944C3S0-F1
#
_cell.length_a   1.000
_cell.length_b   1.000
_cell.length_c   1.000
_cell.angle_alpha   90.00
_cell.angle_beta   90.00
_cell.angle_gamma   90.00
#
_symmetry.space_group_name_H-M   'P 1'
#
loop_
_entity.id
_entity.type
_entity.pdbx_description
1 polymer ?
#
loop_
_entity_poly.entity_id
_entity_poly.type
_entity_poly.pdbx_seq_one_letter_code
_entity_poly.pdbx_strand_id
1 'polypeptide(L)'
;VLALLGATDWPEAMTTTNALSGSGMANLLIGASDVHTLFSNYVVDMALYYEHGYHKAFPSFSRLLHDGLADARSLRTPGGRQRREAVAIGASYIRAKIALEAAHRTLLKDRSAQMDRHAAQVMALLESSILGMGAEAIARGFDVGAVTSDLVFSSPDTDVIDVGSDLVNSEVMNSFLNMADIAASGVVSETALRAIYDAYAATGARMYTQRWHEPVARMCITLYTWHLHNDRHMFLRRALLGWPKARKSPAQPQREADFDEVFDTDFRTTGFSRPLDPEYACNGEETCDHVRRFLKVKGDQDHLLAALWSSIVTGPLEYVRKGEVDEQREKHLIESSRLQMVKLFSKGLIDEMVWLVAHASHHAWQVNYLFEAAMFGSILDGGELIGKLDRAE
;
A
#
# COMPACT_ATOMS: atom_id res chain seq x y z
N VAL A 1 -19.72 -2.86 -7.18
CA VAL A 1 -18.69 -3.85 -6.77
C VAL A 1 -19.27 -5.11 -6.10
N LEU A 2 -19.91 -5.03 -4.93
CA LEU A 2 -20.35 -6.20 -4.15
C LEU A 2 -21.21 -7.20 -4.94
N ALA A 3 -22.18 -6.72 -5.73
CA ALA A 3 -23.03 -7.58 -6.55
C ALA A 3 -22.25 -8.40 -7.59
N LEU A 4 -21.17 -7.85 -8.16
CA LEU A 4 -20.33 -8.58 -9.12
C LEU A 4 -19.48 -9.67 -8.46
N LEU A 5 -19.14 -9.48 -7.18
CA LEU A 5 -18.44 -10.49 -6.37
C LEU A 5 -19.39 -11.52 -5.75
N GLY A 6 -20.72 -11.36 -5.88
CA GLY A 6 -21.69 -12.16 -5.13
C GLY A 6 -21.57 -11.96 -3.62
N ALA A 7 -21.16 -10.75 -3.20
CA ALA A 7 -20.77 -10.42 -1.82
C ALA A 7 -21.78 -9.53 -1.09
N THR A 8 -23.01 -9.39 -1.60
CA THR A 8 -24.03 -8.49 -1.03
C THR A 8 -24.49 -8.92 0.36
N ASP A 9 -24.40 -10.22 0.65
CA ASP A 9 -24.86 -10.81 1.91
C ASP A 9 -23.69 -11.15 2.85
N TRP A 10 -22.48 -10.68 2.54
CA TRP A 10 -21.33 -10.86 3.43
C TRP A 10 -21.46 -10.03 4.70
N PRO A 11 -20.75 -10.39 5.78
CA PRO A 11 -20.71 -9.58 6.99
C PRO A 11 -20.32 -8.13 6.69
N GLU A 12 -21.02 -7.17 7.28
CA GLU A 12 -20.83 -5.73 7.03
C GLU A 12 -19.37 -5.30 7.13
N ALA A 13 -18.66 -5.77 8.15
CA ALA A 13 -17.24 -5.50 8.38
C ALA A 13 -16.34 -5.84 7.16
N MET A 14 -16.71 -6.85 6.37
CA MET A 14 -15.99 -7.30 5.16
C MET A 14 -16.44 -6.59 3.88
N THR A 15 -17.49 -5.78 3.94
CA THR A 15 -18.07 -5.13 2.76
C THR A 15 -17.78 -3.63 2.71
N THR A 16 -17.15 -3.08 3.75
CA THR A 16 -16.72 -1.68 3.74
C THR A 16 -15.74 -1.47 2.60
N THR A 17 -15.79 -0.29 2.00
CA THR A 17 -14.86 0.11 0.94
C THR A 17 -13.40 -0.13 1.33
N ASN A 18 -13.03 0.24 2.56
CA ASN A 18 -11.67 0.13 3.04
C ASN A 18 -11.25 -1.33 3.23
N ALA A 19 -12.04 -2.16 3.91
CA ALA A 19 -11.71 -3.58 4.11
C ALA A 19 -11.71 -4.38 2.80
N LEU A 20 -12.66 -4.12 1.90
CA LEU A 20 -12.76 -4.84 0.64
C LEU A 20 -11.64 -4.41 -0.32
N SER A 21 -11.33 -3.11 -0.40
CA SER A 21 -10.28 -2.61 -1.29
C SER A 21 -8.86 -2.87 -0.78
N GLY A 22 -8.69 -2.98 0.54
CA GLY A 22 -7.43 -3.39 1.18
C GLY A 22 -7.34 -4.92 1.27
N SER A 23 -7.58 -5.48 2.46
CA SER A 23 -7.39 -6.92 2.72
C SER A 23 -8.17 -7.83 1.76
N GLY A 24 -9.35 -7.42 1.29
CA GLY A 24 -10.14 -8.19 0.32
C GLY A 24 -9.41 -8.34 -1.02
N MET A 25 -9.09 -7.23 -1.69
CA MET A 25 -8.40 -7.25 -2.97
C MET A 25 -6.98 -7.81 -2.87
N ALA A 26 -6.25 -7.50 -1.78
CA ALA A 26 -4.94 -8.10 -1.54
C ALA A 26 -5.03 -9.64 -1.58
N ASN A 27 -5.98 -10.23 -0.86
CA ASN A 27 -6.16 -11.68 -0.89
C ASN A 27 -6.63 -12.21 -2.24
N LEU A 28 -7.51 -11.50 -2.95
CA LEU A 28 -7.90 -11.89 -4.31
C LEU A 28 -6.70 -11.95 -5.26
N LEU A 29 -5.75 -11.02 -5.14
CA LEU A 29 -4.57 -10.96 -5.99
C LEU A 29 -3.48 -11.95 -5.58
N ILE A 30 -3.28 -12.17 -4.27
CA ILE A 30 -2.35 -13.17 -3.74
C ILE A 30 -2.82 -14.60 -4.02
N GLY A 31 -4.13 -14.82 -3.94
CA GLY A 31 -4.76 -16.12 -4.04
C GLY A 31 -4.67 -16.95 -2.75
N ALA A 32 -5.27 -18.14 -2.80
CA ALA A 32 -5.24 -19.11 -1.71
C ALA A 32 -5.38 -20.54 -2.27
N SER A 33 -5.18 -21.56 -1.43
CA SER A 33 -5.31 -22.96 -1.85
C SER A 33 -6.71 -23.32 -2.33
N ASP A 34 -7.73 -22.66 -1.79
CA ASP A 34 -9.11 -22.75 -2.24
C ASP A 34 -9.90 -21.52 -1.80
N VAL A 35 -11.14 -21.40 -2.27
CA VAL A 35 -12.03 -20.27 -1.98
C VAL A 35 -12.32 -20.13 -0.48
N HIS A 36 -12.46 -21.23 0.26
CA HIS A 36 -12.71 -21.15 1.71
C HIS A 36 -11.49 -20.56 2.44
N THR A 37 -10.29 -20.99 2.07
CA THR A 37 -9.06 -20.43 2.61
C THR A 37 -8.87 -18.97 2.22
N LEU A 38 -9.26 -18.58 1.00
CA LEU A 38 -9.24 -17.17 0.56
C LEU A 38 -10.08 -16.29 1.50
N PHE A 39 -11.28 -16.74 1.85
CA PHE A 39 -12.16 -16.03 2.79
C PHE A 39 -11.58 -15.98 4.20
N SER A 40 -11.08 -17.11 4.69
CA SER A 40 -10.45 -17.16 6.01
C SER A 40 -9.23 -16.24 6.07
N ASN A 41 -8.40 -16.22 5.02
CA ASN A 41 -7.26 -15.31 4.87
C ASN A 41 -7.68 -13.85 4.89
N TYR A 42 -8.69 -13.48 4.08
CA TYR A 42 -9.25 -12.14 4.08
C TYR A 42 -9.67 -11.72 5.49
N VAL A 43 -10.44 -12.55 6.18
CA VAL A 43 -10.91 -12.24 7.53
C VAL A 43 -9.73 -12.03 8.49
N VAL A 44 -8.73 -12.93 8.54
CA VAL A 44 -7.64 -12.79 9.52
C VAL A 44 -6.76 -11.57 9.27
N ASP A 45 -6.52 -11.18 8.01
CA ASP A 45 -5.71 -10.00 7.72
C ASP A 45 -6.46 -8.69 7.98
N MET A 46 -7.79 -8.73 8.12
CA MET A 46 -8.51 -7.56 8.60
C MET A 46 -8.12 -7.19 10.05
N ALA A 47 -7.33 -8.00 10.75
CA ALA A 47 -6.74 -7.63 12.04
C ALA A 47 -6.02 -6.27 12.02
N LEU A 48 -5.44 -5.89 10.88
CA LEU A 48 -4.97 -4.52 10.55
C LEU A 48 -5.97 -3.46 11.04
N TYR A 49 -7.23 -3.59 10.62
CA TYR A 49 -8.28 -2.60 10.89
C TYR A 49 -8.69 -2.49 12.37
N TYR A 50 -8.11 -3.31 13.26
CA TYR A 50 -8.26 -3.08 14.69
C TYR A 50 -7.74 -1.68 15.09
N GLU A 51 -6.63 -1.22 14.48
CA GLU A 51 -6.07 0.13 14.66
C GLU A 51 -7.02 1.22 14.13
N HIS A 52 -7.80 0.90 13.10
CA HIS A 52 -8.84 1.77 12.54
C HIS A 52 -10.15 1.72 13.33
N GLY A 53 -10.16 1.10 14.53
CA GLY A 53 -11.33 1.06 15.39
C GLY A 53 -12.46 0.15 14.90
N TYR A 54 -12.23 -0.74 13.94
CA TYR A 54 -13.27 -1.61 13.37
C TYR A 54 -13.97 -2.46 14.43
N HIS A 55 -13.24 -2.88 15.47
CA HIS A 55 -13.78 -3.63 16.60
C HIS A 55 -14.86 -2.86 17.39
N LYS A 56 -14.90 -1.53 17.28
CA LYS A 56 -15.93 -0.67 17.89
C LYS A 56 -17.10 -0.43 16.93
N ALA A 57 -16.81 -0.24 15.65
CA ALA A 57 -17.82 0.02 14.63
C ALA A 57 -18.64 -1.23 14.26
N PHE A 58 -18.00 -2.41 14.26
CA PHE A 58 -18.61 -3.66 13.81
C PHE A 58 -18.55 -4.72 14.93
N PRO A 59 -19.66 -4.96 15.66
CA PRO A 59 -19.70 -5.94 16.74
C PRO A 59 -19.30 -7.37 16.33
N SER A 60 -19.52 -7.74 15.06
CA SER A 60 -19.18 -9.06 14.52
C SER A 60 -17.68 -9.25 14.26
N PHE A 61 -16.89 -8.17 14.21
CA PHE A 61 -15.49 -8.21 13.78
C PHE A 61 -14.62 -9.13 14.63
N SER A 62 -14.69 -9.01 15.96
CA SER A 62 -13.89 -9.84 16.86
C SER A 62 -14.20 -11.33 16.72
N ARG A 63 -15.47 -11.68 16.48
CA ARG A 63 -15.89 -13.06 16.25
C ARG A 63 -15.38 -13.58 14.91
N LEU A 64 -15.51 -12.77 13.84
CA LEU A 64 -14.99 -13.13 12.52
C LEU A 64 -13.49 -13.45 12.59
N LEU A 65 -12.70 -12.56 13.21
CA LEU A 65 -11.27 -12.78 13.40
C LEU A 65 -10.96 -14.08 14.15
N HIS A 66 -11.65 -14.32 15.27
CA HIS A 66 -11.47 -15.54 16.05
C HIS A 66 -11.77 -16.80 15.22
N ASP A 67 -12.89 -16.81 14.51
CA ASP A 67 -13.33 -17.94 13.69
C ASP A 67 -12.36 -18.17 12.51
N GLY A 68 -11.83 -17.09 11.90
CA GLY A 68 -10.81 -17.16 10.86
C GLY A 68 -9.47 -17.74 11.36
N LEU A 69 -9.03 -17.35 12.55
CA LEU A 69 -7.81 -17.87 13.19
C LEU A 69 -7.95 -19.36 13.57
N ALA A 70 -9.14 -19.78 13.96
CA ALA A 70 -9.44 -21.16 14.33
C ALA A 70 -9.86 -22.05 13.14
N ASP A 71 -9.88 -21.53 11.91
CA ASP A 71 -10.41 -22.26 10.76
C ASP A 71 -9.58 -23.52 10.46
N ALA A 72 -10.16 -24.68 10.78
CA ALA A 72 -9.47 -25.96 10.70
C ALA A 72 -9.03 -26.31 9.28
N ARG A 73 -9.72 -25.81 8.24
CA ARG A 73 -9.36 -26.05 6.85
C ARG A 73 -8.11 -25.27 6.47
N SER A 74 -8.10 -23.97 6.74
CA SER A 74 -6.97 -23.09 6.44
C SER A 74 -5.74 -23.44 7.27
N LEU A 75 -5.90 -23.94 8.50
CA LEU A 75 -4.77 -24.43 9.31
C LEU A 75 -4.03 -25.63 8.68
N ARG A 76 -4.67 -26.34 7.73
CA ARG A 76 -4.08 -27.49 7.02
C ARG A 76 -3.47 -27.13 5.67
N THR A 77 -3.62 -25.88 5.20
CA THR A 77 -2.99 -25.47 3.94
C THR A 77 -1.49 -25.20 4.15
N PRO A 78 -0.67 -25.27 3.09
CA PRO A 78 0.75 -24.90 3.16
C PRO A 78 0.91 -23.46 3.68
N GLY A 79 1.66 -23.29 4.77
CA GLY A 79 1.87 -21.99 5.42
C GLY A 79 0.67 -21.44 6.22
N GLY A 80 -0.48 -22.12 6.19
CA GLY A 80 -1.70 -21.63 6.82
C GLY A 80 -1.57 -21.49 8.34
N ARG A 81 -0.92 -22.44 9.01
CA ARG A 81 -0.61 -22.34 10.45
C ARG A 81 0.27 -21.13 10.76
N GLN A 82 1.36 -20.96 10.02
CA GLN A 82 2.31 -19.86 10.19
C GLN A 82 1.63 -18.50 10.00
N ARG A 83 0.74 -18.38 9.01
CA ARG A 83 -0.08 -17.18 8.80
C ARG A 83 -0.90 -16.83 10.03
N ARG A 84 -1.65 -17.79 10.59
CA ARG A 84 -2.52 -17.53 11.76
C ARG A 84 -1.73 -17.22 13.02
N GLU A 85 -0.62 -17.91 13.25
CA GLU A 85 0.28 -17.63 14.38
C GLU A 85 0.85 -16.20 14.28
N ALA A 86 1.32 -15.80 13.10
CA ALA A 86 1.82 -14.45 12.86
C ALA A 86 0.74 -13.38 12.98
N VAL A 87 -0.48 -13.62 12.46
CA VAL A 87 -1.62 -12.70 12.66
C VAL A 87 -1.96 -12.56 14.14
N ALA A 88 -1.93 -13.64 14.93
CA ALA A 88 -2.20 -13.57 16.36
C ALA A 88 -1.17 -12.69 17.10
N ILE A 89 0.11 -12.80 16.72
CA ILE A 89 1.18 -11.93 17.22
C ILE A 89 0.92 -10.47 16.83
N GLY A 90 0.68 -10.20 15.54
CA GLY A 90 0.40 -8.86 15.03
C GLY A 90 -0.83 -8.23 15.69
N ALA A 91 -1.92 -8.98 15.85
CA ALA A 91 -3.12 -8.51 16.54
C ALA A 91 -2.86 -8.17 18.02
N SER A 92 -2.01 -8.93 18.70
CA SER A 92 -1.59 -8.62 20.07
C SER A 92 -0.75 -7.34 20.12
N TYR A 93 0.19 -7.18 19.18
CA TYR A 93 1.01 -5.98 19.06
C TYR A 93 0.17 -4.74 18.81
N ILE A 94 -0.73 -4.76 17.80
CA ILE A 94 -1.63 -3.65 17.46
C ILE A 94 -2.45 -3.21 18.68
N ARG A 95 -3.02 -4.16 19.42
CA ARG A 95 -3.80 -3.85 20.63
C ARG A 95 -2.95 -3.17 21.70
N ALA A 96 -1.71 -3.63 21.89
CA ALA A 96 -0.78 -3.03 22.84
C ALA A 96 -0.32 -1.62 22.38
N LYS A 97 -0.01 -1.43 21.08
CA LYS A 97 0.31 -0.13 20.45
C LYS A 97 -0.82 0.87 20.74
N ILE A 98 -2.05 0.52 20.38
CA ILE A 98 -3.24 1.37 20.60
C ILE A 98 -3.43 1.73 22.07
N ALA A 99 -3.21 0.79 22.99
CA ALA A 99 -3.35 1.05 24.42
C ALA A 99 -2.28 2.03 24.92
N LEU A 100 -1.03 1.89 24.46
CA LEU A 100 0.07 2.80 24.75
C LEU A 100 -0.21 4.20 24.20
N GLU A 101 -0.64 4.30 22.95
CA GLU A 101 -1.01 5.57 22.33
C GLU A 101 -2.14 6.28 23.06
N ALA A 102 -3.19 5.55 23.43
CA ALA A 102 -4.31 6.10 24.18
C ALA A 102 -3.85 6.62 25.56
N ALA A 103 -2.94 5.91 26.23
CA ALA A 103 -2.41 6.31 27.53
C ALA A 103 -1.46 7.52 27.46
N HIS A 104 -0.73 7.67 26.35
CA HIS A 104 0.31 8.68 26.18
C HIS A 104 -0.01 9.74 25.11
N ARG A 105 -1.28 9.85 24.69
CA ARG A 105 -1.73 10.73 23.60
C ARG A 105 -1.19 12.15 23.67
N THR A 106 -1.25 12.79 24.84
CA THR A 106 -0.77 14.16 25.00
C THR A 106 0.76 14.30 24.95
N LEU A 107 1.49 13.22 25.22
CA LEU A 107 2.96 13.19 25.22
C LEU A 107 3.53 12.86 23.83
N LEU A 108 2.79 12.07 23.04
CA LEU A 108 3.23 11.62 21.72
C LEU A 108 2.89 12.62 20.62
N LYS A 109 1.91 13.51 20.85
CA LYS A 109 1.49 14.51 19.85
C LYS A 109 2.66 15.35 19.35
N ASP A 110 2.74 15.52 18.03
CA ASP A 110 3.73 16.34 17.33
C ASP A 110 5.18 15.89 17.56
N ARG A 111 5.39 14.60 17.85
CA ARG A 111 6.72 13.99 18.04
C ARG A 111 6.97 12.87 17.03
N SER A 112 8.21 12.81 16.58
CA SER A 112 8.79 11.69 15.82
C SER A 112 9.98 11.14 16.62
N ALA A 113 10.29 9.87 16.42
CA ALA A 113 11.38 9.19 17.11
C ALA A 113 12.56 8.98 16.16
N GLN A 114 13.77 9.31 16.61
CA GLN A 114 14.97 8.86 15.93
C GLN A 114 15.17 7.36 16.20
N MET A 115 15.46 6.60 15.15
CA MET A 115 15.75 5.17 15.23
C MET A 115 16.97 4.82 14.38
N ASP A 116 17.70 3.79 14.78
CA ASP A 116 18.67 3.16 13.91
C ASP A 116 17.97 2.26 12.88
N ARG A 117 18.70 1.83 11.84
CA ARG A 117 18.12 1.06 10.74
C ARG A 117 17.53 -0.28 11.21
N HIS A 118 18.14 -0.91 12.21
CA HIS A 118 17.68 -2.19 12.73
C HIS A 118 16.35 -2.04 13.48
N ALA A 119 16.25 -1.02 14.34
CA ALA A 119 15.02 -0.67 15.02
C ALA A 119 13.91 -0.32 14.02
N ALA A 120 14.23 0.45 12.96
CA ALA A 120 13.29 0.77 11.89
C ALA A 120 12.75 -0.49 11.20
N GLN A 121 13.62 -1.43 10.83
CA GLN A 121 13.19 -2.69 10.20
C GLN A 121 12.29 -3.53 11.13
N VAL A 122 12.63 -3.64 12.42
CA VAL A 122 11.81 -4.37 13.40
C VAL A 122 10.45 -3.70 13.59
N MET A 123 10.42 -2.38 13.70
CA MET A 123 9.19 -1.61 13.85
C MET A 123 8.32 -1.73 12.60
N ALA A 124 8.87 -1.53 11.41
CA ALA A 124 8.15 -1.69 10.15
C ALA A 124 7.52 -3.08 10.02
N LEU A 125 8.25 -4.15 10.39
CA LEU A 125 7.69 -5.51 10.39
C LEU A 125 6.50 -5.68 11.34
N LEU A 126 6.55 -5.08 12.55
CA LEU A 126 5.49 -5.23 13.55
C LEU A 126 4.30 -4.29 13.32
N GLU A 127 4.54 -3.11 12.76
CA GLU A 127 3.50 -2.20 12.26
C GLU A 127 2.82 -2.76 11.01
N SER A 128 3.53 -3.58 10.23
CA SER A 128 2.97 -4.33 9.12
C SER A 128 2.04 -5.44 9.64
N SER A 129 0.80 -5.08 9.95
CA SER A 129 -0.31 -5.98 10.39
C SER A 129 -0.58 -7.22 9.49
N ILE A 130 0.09 -7.27 8.36
CA ILE A 130 0.06 -8.28 7.30
C ILE A 130 1.19 -9.33 7.45
N LEU A 131 1.90 -9.37 8.58
CA LEU A 131 2.90 -10.39 8.93
C LEU A 131 2.45 -11.83 8.58
N GLY A 132 1.16 -12.11 8.69
CA GLY A 132 0.56 -13.37 8.27
C GLY A 132 0.87 -13.76 6.82
N MET A 133 0.78 -12.81 5.89
CA MET A 133 1.07 -13.04 4.47
C MET A 133 2.54 -13.40 4.26
N GLY A 134 3.44 -12.70 4.95
CA GLY A 134 4.89 -12.99 4.89
C GLY A 134 5.24 -14.35 5.49
N ALA A 135 4.66 -14.69 6.64
CA ALA A 135 4.86 -15.98 7.29
C ALA A 135 4.37 -17.14 6.41
N GLU A 136 3.23 -16.97 5.72
CA GLU A 136 2.76 -17.95 4.74
C GLU A 136 3.72 -18.09 3.56
N ALA A 137 4.17 -16.96 3.00
CA ALA A 137 5.09 -16.95 1.85
C ALA A 137 6.40 -17.67 2.20
N ILE A 138 7.01 -17.37 3.35
CA ILE A 138 8.22 -18.04 3.82
C ILE A 138 7.96 -19.55 3.99
N ALA A 139 6.85 -19.93 4.62
CA ALA A 139 6.51 -21.35 4.81
C ALA A 139 6.23 -22.09 3.49
N ARG A 140 5.86 -21.36 2.43
CA ARG A 140 5.69 -21.87 1.07
C ARG A 140 7.00 -21.92 0.26
N GLY A 141 8.11 -21.46 0.83
CA GLY A 141 9.45 -21.54 0.24
C GLY A 141 9.88 -20.30 -0.55
N PHE A 142 9.20 -19.17 -0.41
CA PHE A 142 9.67 -17.89 -0.97
C PHE A 142 10.89 -17.38 -0.18
N ASP A 143 11.75 -16.61 -0.87
CA ASP A 143 12.99 -16.09 -0.28
C ASP A 143 12.70 -15.18 0.91
N VAL A 144 13.33 -15.47 2.05
CA VAL A 144 13.08 -14.75 3.31
C VAL A 144 13.54 -13.30 3.21
N GLY A 145 14.68 -13.05 2.57
CA GLY A 145 15.22 -11.70 2.41
C GLY A 145 14.29 -10.81 1.59
N ALA A 146 13.80 -11.34 0.47
CA ALA A 146 12.83 -10.68 -0.39
C ALA A 146 11.51 -10.38 0.33
N VAL A 147 10.95 -11.37 1.05
CA VAL A 147 9.72 -11.20 1.84
C VAL A 147 9.90 -10.15 2.93
N THR A 148 11.01 -10.18 3.67
CA THR A 148 11.30 -9.17 4.69
C THR A 148 11.46 -7.78 4.07
N SER A 149 12.13 -7.66 2.93
CA SER A 149 12.27 -6.38 2.22
C SER A 149 10.91 -5.82 1.80
N ASP A 150 10.00 -6.66 1.30
CA ASP A 150 8.66 -6.23 0.88
C ASP A 150 7.83 -5.78 2.08
N LEU A 151 7.87 -6.51 3.20
CA LEU A 151 7.18 -6.12 4.43
C LEU A 151 7.71 -4.81 5.00
N VAL A 152 9.04 -4.63 5.03
CA VAL A 152 9.65 -3.36 5.48
C VAL A 152 9.24 -2.21 4.56
N PHE A 153 9.15 -2.45 3.25
CA PHE A 153 8.69 -1.45 2.29
C PHE A 153 7.19 -1.15 2.37
N SER A 154 6.37 -2.08 2.88
CA SER A 154 4.92 -1.85 3.02
C SER A 154 4.56 -0.70 3.95
N SER A 155 5.39 -0.44 4.97
CA SER A 155 5.23 0.70 5.88
C SER A 155 5.40 2.04 5.18
N PRO A 156 6.55 2.39 4.55
CA PRO A 156 6.68 3.66 3.83
C PRO A 156 5.74 3.76 2.63
N ASP A 157 5.35 2.65 2.00
CA ASP A 157 4.37 2.65 0.91
C ASP A 157 2.94 2.96 1.40
N THR A 158 2.63 2.63 2.65
CA THR A 158 1.39 3.06 3.33
C THR A 158 1.51 4.50 3.82
N ASP A 159 2.61 4.80 4.50
CA ASP A 159 2.82 6.06 5.21
C ASP A 159 2.98 7.22 4.25
N VAL A 160 3.56 7.06 3.05
CA VAL A 160 3.89 8.17 2.13
C VAL A 160 2.77 9.21 1.91
N ILE A 161 1.51 8.87 2.19
CA ILE A 161 0.37 9.79 2.16
C ILE A 161 -0.49 9.86 3.45
N ASP A 162 -0.17 9.14 4.51
CA ASP A 162 -1.09 8.85 5.61
C ASP A 162 -1.25 9.96 6.68
N VAL A 163 -1.95 11.06 6.35
CA VAL A 163 -2.16 12.20 7.28
C VAL A 163 -3.36 11.94 8.18
N GLY A 164 -3.12 11.96 9.49
CA GLY A 164 -4.16 12.06 10.52
C GLY A 164 -4.90 10.77 10.84
N SER A 165 -4.34 9.64 10.41
CA SER A 165 -4.97 8.34 10.41
C SER A 165 -4.90 7.65 11.80
N ASP A 166 -3.76 7.76 12.48
CA ASP A 166 -3.55 7.15 13.79
C ASP A 166 -3.92 8.08 14.96
N LEU A 167 -4.06 7.50 16.15
CA LEU A 167 -4.76 8.03 17.34
C LEU A 167 -4.40 9.47 17.77
N VAL A 168 -3.29 10.03 17.30
CA VAL A 168 -2.66 11.24 17.84
C VAL A 168 -1.85 12.01 16.80
N ASN A 169 -1.18 11.31 15.88
CA ASN A 169 -0.24 11.91 14.95
C ASN A 169 -0.59 11.58 13.52
N SER A 170 -0.30 12.54 12.66
CA SER A 170 -0.23 12.37 11.22
C SER A 170 0.97 11.48 10.88
N GLU A 171 0.73 10.17 10.82
CA GLU A 171 1.72 9.12 10.56
C GLU A 171 2.30 9.08 9.14
N VAL A 172 1.98 10.03 8.24
CA VAL A 172 2.42 10.17 6.81
C VAL A 172 3.91 9.86 6.57
N MET A 173 4.64 9.86 7.64
CA MET A 173 5.98 10.27 7.77
C MET A 173 6.57 9.65 9.04
N ASN A 174 5.97 8.66 9.72
CA ASN A 174 6.74 7.90 10.70
C ASN A 174 7.90 7.20 9.97
N SER A 175 7.61 6.54 8.86
CA SER A 175 8.68 5.96 8.01
C SER A 175 9.61 7.01 7.37
N PHE A 176 9.21 8.28 7.21
CA PHE A 176 10.04 9.32 6.56
C PHE A 176 10.71 10.33 7.52
N LEU A 177 10.07 10.74 8.61
CA LEU A 177 10.60 11.68 9.62
C LEU A 177 11.52 10.99 10.61
N ASN A 178 11.32 9.70 10.87
CA ASN A 178 12.17 8.94 11.79
C ASN A 178 13.58 8.72 11.20
N MET A 179 13.74 8.98 9.89
CA MET A 179 15.01 8.99 9.19
C MET A 179 15.95 10.04 9.78
N ALA A 180 17.22 9.71 9.96
CA ALA A 180 18.21 10.61 10.55
C ALA A 180 18.48 11.87 9.71
N ASP A 181 18.09 11.89 8.42
CA ASP A 181 18.06 13.09 7.58
C ASP A 181 17.17 14.20 8.17
N ILE A 182 16.09 13.81 8.84
CA ILE A 182 15.13 14.72 9.47
C ILE A 182 15.26 14.67 10.99
N ALA A 183 15.13 13.49 11.61
CA ALA A 183 15.07 13.32 13.05
C ALA A 183 16.27 13.92 13.79
N ALA A 184 17.48 13.87 13.22
CA ALA A 184 18.68 14.40 13.86
C ALA A 184 18.72 15.93 13.90
N SER A 185 18.04 16.61 12.97
CA SER A 185 18.00 18.08 12.91
C SER A 185 16.68 18.67 13.38
N GLY A 186 15.61 17.87 13.36
CA GLY A 186 14.23 18.34 13.55
C GLY A 186 13.69 19.15 12.37
N VAL A 187 14.43 19.25 11.26
CA VAL A 187 14.06 20.09 10.11
C VAL A 187 13.51 19.24 8.97
N VAL A 188 12.24 19.44 8.66
CA VAL A 188 11.60 18.88 7.46
C VAL A 188 11.87 19.81 6.28
N SER A 189 12.72 19.37 5.35
CA SER A 189 13.04 20.13 4.13
C SER A 189 12.64 19.36 2.88
N GLU A 190 12.34 20.09 1.79
CA GLU A 190 12.03 19.50 0.48
C GLU A 190 13.17 18.58 -0.01
N THR A 191 14.42 18.98 0.23
CA THR A 191 15.61 18.19 -0.13
C THR A 191 15.66 16.87 0.64
N ALA A 192 15.48 16.91 1.97
CA ALA A 192 15.49 15.69 2.79
C ALA A 192 14.34 14.76 2.39
N LEU A 193 13.14 15.30 2.20
CA LEU A 193 11.98 14.50 1.80
C LEU A 193 12.16 13.81 0.47
N ARG A 194 12.72 14.51 -0.52
CA ARG A 194 13.04 13.90 -1.83
C ARG A 194 14.10 12.82 -1.72
N ALA A 195 15.15 13.03 -0.92
CA ALA A 195 16.19 12.03 -0.73
C ALA A 195 15.63 10.74 -0.11
N ILE A 196 14.78 10.88 0.91
CA ILE A 196 14.10 9.75 1.57
C ILE A 196 13.11 9.09 0.61
N TYR A 197 12.30 9.87 -0.10
CA TYR A 197 11.38 9.37 -1.12
C TYR A 197 12.12 8.56 -2.19
N ASP A 198 13.24 9.07 -2.71
CA ASP A 198 14.02 8.40 -3.75
C ASP A 198 14.65 7.10 -3.24
N ALA A 199 15.09 7.07 -1.98
CA ALA A 199 15.59 5.85 -1.33
C ALA A 199 14.51 4.76 -1.26
N TYR A 200 13.29 5.11 -0.84
CA TYR A 200 12.17 4.17 -0.83
C TYR A 200 11.74 3.78 -2.26
N ALA A 201 11.63 4.74 -3.17
CA ALA A 201 11.28 4.47 -4.56
C ALA A 201 12.25 3.48 -5.23
N ALA A 202 13.56 3.59 -4.93
CA ALA A 202 14.58 2.66 -5.39
C ALA A 202 14.43 1.27 -4.76
N THR A 203 14.10 1.20 -3.47
CA THR A 203 13.86 -0.07 -2.75
C THR A 203 12.69 -0.86 -3.35
N GLY A 204 11.58 -0.18 -3.66
CA GLY A 204 10.38 -0.83 -4.22
C GLY A 204 10.50 -1.24 -5.71
N ALA A 205 11.49 -0.74 -6.44
CA ALA A 205 11.55 -0.88 -7.91
C ALA A 205 11.56 -2.35 -8.39
N ARG A 206 12.40 -3.19 -7.77
CA ARG A 206 12.51 -4.62 -8.15
C ARG A 206 11.25 -5.40 -7.77
N MET A 207 10.63 -5.04 -6.65
CA MET A 207 9.36 -5.63 -6.21
C MET A 207 8.26 -5.38 -7.26
N TYR A 208 8.15 -4.15 -7.78
CA TYR A 208 7.13 -3.80 -8.76
C TYR A 208 7.41 -4.29 -10.18
N THR A 209 8.67 -4.49 -10.56
CA THR A 209 9.03 -4.77 -11.96
C THR A 209 9.46 -6.21 -12.21
N GLN A 210 10.19 -6.84 -11.28
CA GLN A 210 10.79 -8.17 -11.44
C GLN A 210 10.04 -9.22 -10.61
N ARG A 211 9.70 -8.88 -9.36
CA ARG A 211 9.13 -9.82 -8.36
C ARG A 211 7.63 -9.67 -8.14
N TRP A 212 6.93 -8.94 -9.00
CA TRP A 212 5.49 -8.62 -8.87
C TRP A 212 4.58 -9.84 -8.68
N HIS A 213 5.04 -11.02 -9.08
CA HIS A 213 4.30 -12.27 -8.99
C HIS A 213 4.35 -12.90 -7.59
N GLU A 214 5.28 -12.49 -6.71
CA GLU A 214 5.45 -13.02 -5.36
C GLU A 214 4.33 -12.55 -4.41
N PRO A 215 3.89 -13.38 -3.44
CA PRO A 215 2.75 -13.06 -2.58
C PRO A 215 2.84 -11.71 -1.85
N VAL A 216 4.00 -11.39 -1.27
CA VAL A 216 4.17 -10.15 -0.50
C VAL A 216 4.33 -8.94 -1.42
N ALA A 217 5.03 -9.09 -2.55
CA ALA A 217 5.05 -8.08 -3.61
C ALA A 217 3.62 -7.74 -4.08
N ARG A 218 2.76 -8.76 -4.31
CA ARG A 218 1.34 -8.55 -4.68
C ARG A 218 0.58 -7.75 -3.63
N MET A 219 0.87 -7.95 -2.35
CA MET A 219 0.31 -7.13 -1.28
C MET A 219 0.74 -5.67 -1.42
N CYS A 220 2.05 -5.38 -1.56
CA CYS A 220 2.52 -3.99 -1.69
C CYS A 220 1.95 -3.33 -2.96
N ILE A 221 1.88 -4.07 -4.07
CA ILE A 221 1.24 -3.62 -5.32
C ILE A 221 -0.20 -3.14 -5.08
N THR A 222 -0.93 -3.75 -4.14
CA THR A 222 -2.30 -3.32 -3.84
C THR A 222 -2.37 -2.00 -3.10
N LEU A 223 -1.32 -1.58 -2.40
CA LEU A 223 -1.32 -0.35 -1.61
C LEU A 223 -1.60 0.87 -2.49
N TYR A 224 -1.03 0.96 -3.69
CA TYR A 224 -1.35 2.04 -4.63
C TYR A 224 -2.85 2.14 -4.94
N THR A 225 -3.46 1.03 -5.33
CA THR A 225 -4.91 1.00 -5.59
C THR A 225 -5.73 1.18 -4.32
N TRP A 226 -5.24 0.71 -3.18
CA TRP A 226 -5.88 0.93 -1.89
C TRP A 226 -5.87 2.41 -1.53
N HIS A 227 -4.79 3.16 -1.75
CA HIS A 227 -4.77 4.61 -1.56
C HIS A 227 -5.75 5.36 -2.46
N LEU A 228 -5.90 4.93 -3.71
CA LEU A 228 -6.91 5.46 -4.62
C LEU A 228 -8.34 5.12 -4.16
N HIS A 229 -8.57 3.88 -3.75
CA HIS A 229 -9.88 3.37 -3.37
C HIS A 229 -10.26 3.70 -1.93
N ASN A 230 -9.34 4.10 -1.08
CA ASN A 230 -9.64 4.34 0.31
C ASN A 230 -10.10 5.79 0.46
N ASP A 231 -11.38 5.98 0.78
CA ASP A 231 -11.98 7.29 1.06
C ASP A 231 -11.36 7.96 2.30
N ARG A 232 -10.45 7.29 3.00
CA ARG A 232 -9.64 7.85 4.09
C ARG A 232 -8.46 8.67 3.59
N HIS A 233 -7.73 8.16 2.61
CA HIS A 233 -6.46 8.77 2.23
C HIS A 233 -6.61 9.97 1.30
N MET A 234 -7.75 10.08 0.61
CA MET A 234 -8.03 11.20 -0.31
C MET A 234 -6.91 11.37 -1.36
N PHE A 235 -6.32 10.27 -1.84
CA PHE A 235 -5.08 10.26 -2.64
C PHE A 235 -5.11 11.24 -3.81
N LEU A 236 -6.18 11.24 -4.62
CA LEU A 236 -6.31 12.14 -5.77
C LEU A 236 -6.28 13.61 -5.35
N ARG A 237 -6.95 13.94 -4.24
CA ARG A 237 -7.01 15.30 -3.72
C ARG A 237 -5.66 15.77 -3.19
N ARG A 238 -4.95 14.89 -2.46
CA ARG A 238 -3.59 15.16 -1.97
C ARG A 238 -2.62 15.30 -3.13
N ALA A 239 -2.67 14.38 -4.10
CA ALA A 239 -1.85 14.45 -5.30
C ALA A 239 -2.09 15.75 -6.08
N LEU A 240 -3.33 16.21 -6.21
CA LEU A 240 -3.65 17.50 -6.83
C LEU A 240 -3.03 18.67 -6.05
N LEU A 241 -3.17 18.68 -4.73
CA LEU A 241 -2.63 19.74 -3.86
C LEU A 241 -1.10 19.83 -3.92
N GLY A 242 -0.40 18.69 -3.87
CA GLY A 242 1.06 18.66 -3.93
C GLY A 242 1.63 18.62 -5.34
N TRP A 243 0.80 18.55 -6.38
CA TRP A 243 1.25 18.52 -7.77
C TRP A 243 2.21 19.66 -8.12
N PRO A 244 2.04 20.92 -7.67
CA PRO A 244 3.00 21.99 -7.95
C PRO A 244 4.41 21.74 -7.40
N LYS A 245 4.57 20.88 -6.39
CA LYS A 245 5.85 20.53 -5.74
C LYS A 245 6.50 19.27 -6.30
N ALA A 246 5.70 18.33 -6.81
CA ALA A 246 6.22 17.08 -7.34
C ALA A 246 7.01 17.26 -8.64
N ARG A 247 7.96 16.36 -8.89
CA ARG A 247 8.69 16.32 -10.15
C ARG A 247 7.73 16.05 -11.31
N LYS A 248 8.14 16.52 -12.50
CA LYS A 248 7.34 16.44 -13.75
C LYS A 248 8.03 15.64 -14.86
N SER A 249 9.32 15.43 -14.71
CA SER A 249 10.13 14.62 -15.62
C SER A 249 10.39 13.28 -14.95
N PRO A 250 10.23 12.15 -15.65
CA PRO A 250 10.49 10.82 -15.09
C PRO A 250 11.95 10.67 -14.65
N ALA A 251 12.21 9.76 -13.70
CA ALA A 251 13.56 9.33 -13.39
C ALA A 251 14.19 8.70 -14.65
N GLN A 252 15.32 9.25 -15.11
CA GLN A 252 16.07 8.74 -16.25
C GLN A 252 17.56 8.64 -15.90
N PRO A 253 18.13 7.43 -15.79
CA PRO A 253 17.42 6.15 -15.77
C PRO A 253 16.54 5.99 -14.51
N GLN A 254 15.51 5.15 -14.62
CA GLN A 254 14.78 4.62 -13.45
C GLN A 254 15.78 3.88 -12.54
N ARG A 255 15.52 3.85 -11.24
CA ARG A 255 16.50 3.46 -10.22
C ARG A 255 16.04 2.29 -9.37
N GLU A 256 16.98 1.47 -8.94
CA GLU A 256 16.79 0.44 -7.94
C GLU A 256 17.92 0.48 -6.91
N ALA A 257 17.67 -0.09 -5.74
CA ALA A 257 18.67 -0.42 -4.72
C ALA A 257 18.02 -1.30 -3.65
N ASP A 258 18.83 -1.99 -2.85
CA ASP A 258 18.35 -2.72 -1.68
C ASP A 258 18.28 -1.78 -0.46
N PHE A 259 17.43 -2.11 0.52
CA PHE A 259 17.14 -1.24 1.67
C PHE A 259 18.39 -0.83 2.46
N ASP A 260 19.34 -1.76 2.63
CA ASP A 260 20.59 -1.54 3.36
C ASP A 260 21.67 -0.81 2.55
N GLU A 261 21.46 -0.63 1.24
CA GLU A 261 22.30 0.21 0.39
C GLU A 261 21.83 1.67 0.44
N VAL A 262 20.52 1.91 0.44
CA VAL A 262 19.95 3.27 0.45
C VAL A 262 19.95 3.92 1.84
N PHE A 263 20.00 3.12 2.91
CA PHE A 263 20.05 3.60 4.29
C PHE A 263 21.25 3.03 5.04
N ASP A 264 22.01 3.90 5.71
CA ASP A 264 23.11 3.48 6.58
C ASP A 264 22.62 2.92 7.93
N THR A 265 23.55 2.54 8.81
CA THR A 265 23.21 1.98 10.13
C THR A 265 22.42 2.93 11.02
N ASP A 266 22.61 4.24 10.85
CA ASP A 266 21.94 5.29 11.63
C ASP A 266 20.59 5.69 11.00
N PHE A 267 20.13 4.92 9.99
CA PHE A 267 18.93 5.19 9.22
C PHE A 267 18.96 6.56 8.54
N ARG A 268 20.12 6.92 7.98
CA ARG A 268 20.32 8.09 7.13
C ARG A 268 20.38 7.65 5.66
N THR A 269 19.82 8.47 4.77
CA THR A 269 19.97 8.25 3.32
C THR A 269 21.44 8.30 2.91
N THR A 270 21.88 7.30 2.14
CA THR A 270 23.26 7.23 1.62
C THR A 270 23.40 7.96 0.27
N GLY A 271 22.27 8.19 -0.40
CA GLY A 271 22.22 8.65 -1.80
C GLY A 271 22.57 7.57 -2.83
N PHE A 272 22.84 6.34 -2.40
CA PHE A 272 23.14 5.25 -3.32
C PHE A 272 21.89 4.82 -4.09
N SER A 273 22.04 4.65 -5.40
CA SER A 273 21.12 3.90 -6.24
C SER A 273 21.81 3.54 -7.55
N ARG A 274 21.32 2.51 -8.23
CA ARG A 274 21.80 2.09 -9.56
C ARG A 274 20.67 2.16 -10.59
N PRO A 275 21.00 2.27 -11.89
CA PRO A 275 19.99 2.12 -12.93
C PRO A 275 19.25 0.79 -12.78
N LEU A 276 17.92 0.83 -12.87
CA LEU A 276 17.09 -0.36 -13.03
C LEU A 276 17.54 -1.10 -14.29
N ASP A 277 17.55 -2.43 -14.23
CA ASP A 277 17.91 -3.27 -15.36
C ASP A 277 17.12 -2.84 -16.62
N PRO A 278 17.80 -2.58 -17.76
CA PRO A 278 17.16 -2.13 -18.99
C PRO A 278 16.04 -3.02 -19.53
N GLU A 279 16.01 -4.32 -19.17
CA GLU A 279 14.89 -5.21 -19.51
C GLU A 279 13.58 -4.78 -18.82
N TYR A 280 13.69 -4.21 -17.63
CA TYR A 280 12.55 -3.85 -16.77
C TYR A 280 12.26 -2.34 -16.75
N ALA A 281 13.26 -1.52 -17.08
CA ALA A 281 13.11 -0.07 -17.21
C ALA A 281 12.26 0.30 -18.44
N CYS A 282 11.19 1.06 -18.23
CA CYS A 282 10.34 1.52 -19.32
C CYS A 282 10.82 2.87 -19.89
N ASN A 283 10.28 3.28 -21.03
CA ASN A 283 10.65 4.55 -21.68
C ASN A 283 10.22 5.83 -20.92
N GLY A 284 9.59 5.69 -19.74
CA GLY A 284 9.16 6.82 -18.90
C GLY A 284 7.99 7.64 -19.44
N GLU A 285 7.35 7.18 -20.52
CA GLU A 285 6.12 7.81 -21.01
C GLU A 285 4.93 7.42 -20.12
N GLU A 286 3.89 8.26 -20.14
CA GLU A 286 2.69 8.05 -19.31
C GLU A 286 2.09 6.66 -19.50
N THR A 287 1.83 6.28 -20.75
CA THR A 287 1.56 4.89 -21.14
C THR A 287 2.82 4.38 -21.83
N CYS A 288 3.69 3.73 -21.08
CA CYS A 288 5.02 3.35 -21.54
C CYS A 288 4.99 2.26 -22.63
N ASP A 289 6.14 2.03 -23.26
CA ASP A 289 6.32 1.01 -24.28
C ASP A 289 5.99 -0.42 -23.79
N HIS A 290 6.31 -0.75 -22.54
CA HIS A 290 5.95 -2.04 -21.93
C HIS A 290 4.42 -2.21 -21.86
N VAL A 291 3.71 -1.19 -21.36
CA VAL A 291 2.24 -1.22 -21.24
C VAL A 291 1.57 -1.19 -22.61
N ARG A 292 2.07 -0.39 -23.55
CA ARG A 292 1.55 -0.40 -24.94
C ARG A 292 1.70 -1.76 -25.59
N ARG A 293 2.85 -2.42 -25.43
CA ARG A 293 3.07 -3.77 -25.94
C ARG A 293 2.13 -4.77 -25.28
N PHE A 294 2.03 -4.71 -23.95
CA PHE A 294 1.14 -5.57 -23.16
C PHE A 294 -0.32 -5.42 -23.59
N LEU A 295 -0.82 -4.19 -23.66
CA LEU A 295 -2.18 -3.88 -24.10
C LEU A 295 -2.39 -4.15 -25.59
N LYS A 296 -1.38 -4.10 -26.45
CA LYS A 296 -1.53 -4.51 -27.85
C LYS A 296 -1.69 -6.03 -27.98
N VAL A 297 -0.92 -6.79 -27.21
CA VAL A 297 -0.97 -8.27 -27.23
C VAL A 297 -2.25 -8.79 -26.58
N LYS A 298 -2.72 -8.14 -25.51
CA LYS A 298 -3.88 -8.58 -24.71
C LYS A 298 -5.17 -7.82 -25.02
N GLY A 299 -5.08 -6.61 -25.54
CA GLY A 299 -6.21 -5.68 -25.71
C GLY A 299 -7.10 -5.95 -26.92
N ASP A 300 -6.65 -6.76 -27.88
CA ASP A 300 -7.54 -7.31 -28.92
C ASP A 300 -8.57 -8.30 -28.33
N GLN A 301 -8.36 -8.75 -27.09
CA GLN A 301 -9.24 -9.69 -26.39
C GLN A 301 -9.99 -9.04 -25.20
N ASP A 302 -9.48 -7.96 -24.60
CA ASP A 302 -10.15 -7.32 -23.45
C ASP A 302 -9.89 -5.81 -23.28
N HIS A 303 -10.92 -4.99 -23.52
CA HIS A 303 -10.91 -3.55 -23.24
C HIS A 303 -10.80 -3.22 -21.74
N LEU A 304 -11.04 -4.18 -20.84
CA LEU A 304 -10.98 -3.96 -19.39
C LEU A 304 -9.58 -3.61 -18.89
N LEU A 305 -8.52 -4.19 -19.47
CA LEU A 305 -7.13 -3.87 -19.07
C LEU A 305 -6.77 -2.42 -19.41
N ALA A 306 -7.12 -1.97 -20.60
CA ALA A 306 -6.93 -0.57 -21.00
C ALA A 306 -7.78 0.39 -20.14
N ALA A 307 -9.02 0.01 -19.81
CA ALA A 307 -9.88 0.78 -18.92
C ALA A 307 -9.33 0.86 -17.48
N LEU A 308 -8.74 -0.23 -16.98
CA LEU A 308 -8.08 -0.24 -15.67
C LEU A 308 -6.88 0.72 -15.69
N TRP A 309 -5.99 0.60 -16.67
CA TRP A 309 -4.85 1.51 -16.84
C TRP A 309 -5.29 2.97 -16.89
N SER A 310 -6.33 3.26 -17.67
CA SER A 310 -6.89 4.61 -17.77
C SER A 310 -7.43 5.11 -16.43
N SER A 311 -8.00 4.23 -15.60
CA SER A 311 -8.59 4.62 -14.32
C SER A 311 -7.56 4.81 -13.20
N ILE A 312 -6.40 4.15 -13.30
CA ILE A 312 -5.35 4.20 -12.27
C ILE A 312 -4.10 4.99 -12.67
N VAL A 313 -3.86 5.31 -13.94
CA VAL A 313 -2.69 6.10 -14.38
C VAL A 313 -3.10 7.36 -15.14
N THR A 314 -3.66 7.21 -16.34
CA THR A 314 -3.95 8.34 -17.23
C THR A 314 -4.98 9.30 -16.63
N GLY A 315 -6.11 8.78 -16.16
CA GLY A 315 -7.18 9.58 -15.57
C GLY A 315 -6.75 10.34 -14.31
N PRO A 316 -6.08 9.71 -13.34
CA PRO A 316 -5.47 10.41 -12.21
C PRO A 316 -4.48 11.50 -12.62
N LEU A 317 -3.62 11.23 -13.62
CA LEU A 317 -2.66 12.24 -14.11
C LEU A 317 -3.33 13.42 -14.79
N GLU A 318 -4.33 13.17 -15.65
CA GLU A 318 -5.14 14.22 -16.25
C GLU A 318 -5.81 15.08 -15.18
N TYR A 319 -6.38 14.44 -14.16
CA TYR A 319 -7.03 15.12 -13.03
C TYR A 319 -6.07 16.07 -12.30
N VAL A 320 -4.91 15.58 -11.86
CA VAL A 320 -3.95 16.42 -11.11
C VAL A 320 -3.34 17.51 -11.99
N ARG A 321 -3.11 17.24 -13.28
CA ARG A 321 -2.60 18.24 -14.24
C ARG A 321 -3.61 19.35 -14.53
N LYS A 322 -4.90 19.03 -14.52
CA LYS A 322 -5.96 20.04 -14.66
C LYS A 322 -5.93 21.03 -13.49
N GLY A 323 -5.52 20.57 -12.30
CA GLY A 323 -5.34 21.44 -11.13
C GLY A 323 -6.65 21.96 -10.54
N GLU A 324 -7.78 21.38 -10.94
CA GLU A 324 -9.11 21.75 -10.46
C GLU A 324 -9.73 20.59 -9.69
N VAL A 325 -10.21 20.89 -8.49
CA VAL A 325 -11.00 19.97 -7.68
C VAL A 325 -12.29 19.60 -8.42
N ASP A 326 -12.48 18.30 -8.64
CA ASP A 326 -13.70 17.75 -9.25
C ASP A 326 -14.06 16.42 -8.55
N GLU A 327 -14.97 16.51 -7.59
CA GLU A 327 -15.43 15.33 -6.83
C GLU A 327 -16.13 14.29 -7.70
N GLN A 328 -16.80 14.70 -8.78
CA GLN A 328 -17.48 13.76 -9.66
C GLN A 328 -16.45 12.97 -10.45
N ARG A 329 -15.40 13.63 -10.93
CA ARG A 329 -14.27 12.98 -11.58
C ARG A 329 -13.54 12.03 -10.64
N GLU A 330 -13.26 12.45 -9.39
CA GLU A 330 -12.65 11.59 -8.37
C GLU A 330 -13.50 10.33 -8.13
N LYS A 331 -14.80 10.49 -7.82
CA LYS A 331 -15.73 9.36 -7.61
C LYS A 331 -15.79 8.44 -8.83
N HIS A 332 -15.78 9.01 -10.03
CA HIS A 332 -15.78 8.23 -11.27
C HIS A 332 -14.50 7.41 -11.44
N LEU A 333 -13.33 8.00 -11.23
CA LEU A 333 -12.05 7.29 -11.34
C LEU A 333 -11.97 6.13 -10.34
N ILE A 334 -12.35 6.40 -9.09
CA ILE A 334 -12.34 5.44 -7.99
C ILE A 334 -13.31 4.28 -8.24
N GLU A 335 -14.56 4.56 -8.62
CA GLU A 335 -15.54 3.50 -8.89
C GLU A 335 -15.16 2.72 -10.16
N SER A 336 -14.66 3.42 -11.18
CA SER A 336 -14.21 2.76 -12.42
C SER A 336 -13.08 1.77 -12.13
N SER A 337 -12.01 2.18 -11.42
CA SER A 337 -10.89 1.29 -11.10
C SER A 337 -11.33 0.05 -10.32
N ARG A 338 -12.15 0.22 -9.27
CA ARG A 338 -12.70 -0.91 -8.49
C ARG A 338 -13.52 -1.86 -9.37
N LEU A 339 -14.37 -1.32 -10.24
CA LEU A 339 -15.21 -2.12 -11.14
C LEU A 339 -14.37 -2.86 -12.18
N GLN A 340 -13.34 -2.25 -12.75
CA GLN A 340 -12.47 -2.93 -13.72
C GLN A 340 -11.71 -4.08 -13.05
N MET A 341 -11.14 -3.86 -11.85
CA MET A 341 -10.42 -4.90 -11.13
C MET A 341 -11.30 -6.12 -10.83
N VAL A 342 -12.53 -5.89 -10.36
CA VAL A 342 -13.48 -6.97 -10.07
C VAL A 342 -13.91 -7.72 -11.34
N LYS A 343 -14.09 -7.01 -12.45
CA LYS A 343 -14.41 -7.65 -13.75
C LYS A 343 -13.24 -8.45 -14.31
N LEU A 344 -12.00 -7.97 -14.14
CA LEU A 344 -10.81 -8.72 -14.53
C LEU A 344 -10.67 -9.98 -13.68
N PHE A 345 -10.89 -9.87 -12.37
CA PHE A 345 -10.93 -11.00 -11.46
C PHE A 345 -11.98 -12.04 -11.88
N SER A 346 -13.21 -11.62 -12.16
CA SER A 346 -14.29 -12.55 -12.55
C SER A 346 -14.07 -13.25 -13.89
N LYS A 347 -13.23 -12.67 -14.76
CA LYS A 347 -12.77 -13.29 -16.01
C LYS A 347 -11.52 -14.16 -15.85
N GLY A 348 -10.94 -14.24 -14.65
CA GLY A 348 -9.71 -14.99 -14.40
C GLY A 348 -8.43 -14.30 -14.88
N LEU A 349 -8.47 -12.99 -15.20
CA LEU A 349 -7.32 -12.21 -15.66
C LEU A 349 -6.51 -11.65 -14.46
N ILE A 350 -6.16 -12.51 -13.52
CA ILE A 350 -5.49 -12.11 -12.27
C ILE A 350 -4.08 -11.64 -12.54
N ASP A 351 -3.28 -12.43 -13.24
CA ASP A 351 -1.86 -12.11 -13.46
C ASP A 351 -1.70 -10.89 -14.38
N GLU A 352 -2.57 -10.74 -15.38
CA GLU A 352 -2.61 -9.52 -16.20
C GLU A 352 -2.96 -8.28 -15.38
N MET A 353 -3.94 -8.40 -14.48
CA MET A 353 -4.32 -7.30 -13.59
C MET A 353 -3.17 -6.97 -12.62
N VAL A 354 -2.57 -7.96 -11.95
CA VAL A 354 -1.46 -7.74 -11.02
C VAL A 354 -0.28 -7.08 -11.73
N TRP A 355 0.13 -7.60 -12.90
CA TRP A 355 1.22 -7.02 -13.68
C TRP A 355 0.96 -5.54 -13.99
N LEU A 356 -0.27 -5.22 -14.41
CA LEU A 356 -0.65 -3.86 -14.77
C LEU A 356 -0.66 -2.91 -13.56
N VAL A 357 -1.18 -3.37 -12.42
CA VAL A 357 -1.19 -2.59 -11.17
C VAL A 357 0.23 -2.42 -10.61
N ALA A 358 1.08 -3.43 -10.71
CA ALA A 358 2.49 -3.34 -10.33
C ALA A 358 3.22 -2.28 -11.15
N HIS A 359 2.99 -2.28 -12.47
CA HIS A 359 3.56 -1.27 -13.35
C HIS A 359 3.01 0.13 -13.07
N ALA A 360 1.72 0.25 -12.76
CA ALA A 360 1.12 1.52 -12.33
C ALA A 360 1.74 2.04 -11.01
N SER A 361 2.04 1.15 -10.07
CA SER A 361 2.70 1.48 -8.80
C SER A 361 4.12 1.99 -9.03
N HIS A 362 4.90 1.30 -9.87
CA HIS A 362 6.22 1.78 -10.29
C HIS A 362 6.15 3.15 -10.97
N HIS A 363 5.14 3.35 -11.83
CA HIS A 363 4.90 4.65 -12.45
C HIS A 363 4.60 5.74 -11.42
N ALA A 364 3.75 5.46 -10.43
CA ALA A 364 3.41 6.38 -9.36
C ALA A 364 4.63 6.81 -8.53
N TRP A 365 5.58 5.89 -8.32
CA TRP A 365 6.81 6.15 -7.57
C TRP A 365 7.87 6.91 -8.37
N GLN A 366 8.18 6.49 -9.61
CA GLN A 366 9.38 6.99 -10.33
C GLN A 366 9.13 7.66 -11.69
N VAL A 367 7.97 7.46 -12.31
CA VAL A 367 7.72 7.95 -13.67
C VAL A 367 6.90 9.23 -13.65
N ASN A 368 5.76 9.17 -12.99
CA ASN A 368 4.77 10.25 -13.00
C ASN A 368 4.68 10.98 -11.65
N TYR A 369 5.35 10.46 -10.61
CA TYR A 369 5.49 11.06 -9.29
C TYR A 369 4.16 11.41 -8.61
N LEU A 370 3.11 10.60 -8.84
CA LEU A 370 1.85 10.76 -8.13
C LEU A 370 1.99 10.51 -6.62
N PHE A 371 2.84 9.56 -6.19
CA PHE A 371 3.11 9.36 -4.77
C PHE A 371 3.87 10.56 -4.16
N GLU A 372 4.88 11.09 -4.84
CA GLU A 372 5.57 12.32 -4.39
C GLU A 372 4.59 13.51 -4.30
N ALA A 373 3.69 13.64 -5.28
CA ALA A 373 2.67 14.68 -5.27
C ALA A 373 1.72 14.50 -4.09
N ALA A 374 1.29 13.28 -3.81
CA ALA A 374 0.43 13.00 -2.67
C ALA A 374 1.16 13.23 -1.34
N MET A 375 2.44 12.85 -1.21
CA MET A 375 3.29 13.12 -0.04
C MET A 375 3.40 14.63 0.24
N PHE A 376 3.69 15.44 -0.77
CA PHE A 376 3.69 16.90 -0.57
C PHE A 376 2.31 17.43 -0.26
N GLY A 377 1.27 16.91 -0.91
CA GLY A 377 -0.12 17.27 -0.62
C GLY A 377 -0.50 16.97 0.82
N SER A 378 -0.06 15.83 1.34
CA SER A 378 -0.23 15.44 2.74
C SER A 378 0.34 16.46 3.72
N ILE A 379 1.54 16.97 3.44
CA ILE A 379 2.17 18.01 4.26
C ILE A 379 1.44 19.36 4.11
N LEU A 380 1.00 19.70 2.91
CA LEU A 380 0.35 20.98 2.59
C LEU A 380 -1.11 21.07 3.06
N ASP A 381 -1.79 19.94 3.19
CA ASP A 381 -3.18 19.85 3.60
C ASP A 381 -3.40 20.36 5.04
N GLY A 382 -2.39 20.23 5.91
CA GLY A 382 -2.48 20.71 7.29
C GLY A 382 -3.53 19.98 8.14
N GLY A 383 -4.02 18.82 7.69
CA GLY A 383 -5.02 18.01 8.38
C GLY A 383 -6.47 18.36 8.06
N GLU A 384 -6.77 19.03 6.94
CA GLU A 384 -8.14 19.36 6.53
C GLU A 384 -8.80 18.23 5.71
N LEU A 385 -8.02 17.32 5.11
CA LEU A 385 -8.51 16.14 4.39
C LEU A 385 -8.54 14.88 5.28
N ILE A 386 -9.11 15.00 6.48
CA ILE A 386 -9.34 13.86 7.40
C ILE A 386 -10.31 12.87 6.77
N GLY A 387 -10.01 11.58 6.91
CA GLY A 387 -10.72 10.49 6.29
C GLY A 387 -12.06 10.16 6.95
N LYS A 388 -12.95 9.50 6.21
CA LYS A 388 -14.16 8.90 6.80
C LYS A 388 -13.77 7.63 7.57
N LEU A 389 -14.27 7.50 8.80
CA LEU A 389 -13.89 6.50 9.82
C LEU A 389 -12.64 6.83 10.64
N ASP A 390 -12.02 8.00 10.46
CA ASP A 390 -11.19 8.53 11.54
C ASP A 390 -12.10 8.65 12.75
N ARG A 391 -11.71 7.90 13.79
CA ARG A 391 -12.53 7.56 14.95
C ARG A 391 -13.36 8.77 15.33
N ALA A 392 -14.69 8.67 15.17
CA ALA A 392 -15.59 9.73 15.60
C ALA A 392 -15.16 10.15 17.02
N GLU A 393 -14.79 11.41 17.19
CA GLU A 393 -14.44 11.95 18.50
C GLU A 393 -15.59 11.76 19.50
#